data_AF-A0A354DIS2-F1
#
_entry.id   AF-A0A354DIS2-F1
#
_cell.length_a   1.000
_cell.length_b   1.000
_cell.length_c   1.000
_cell.angle_alpha   90.00
_cell.angle_beta   90.00
_cell.angle_gamma   90.00
#
_symmetry.space_group_name_H-M   'P 1'
#
loop_
_entity.id
_entity.type
_entity.pdbx_description
1 polymer ?
#
loop_
_entity_poly.entity_id
_entity_poly.type
_entity_poly.pdbx_seq_one_letter_code
_entity_poly.pdbx_strand_id
1 'polypeptide(L)'
;VHAPYIINLASAKKDTFELAVRFLREEIERAEYIGVKNMVLHPGSYVDKDAEYGINRIAEGLNEVLHDGQRMNIALETMAGKGSEVGRSFEEMAQIMDKVKLNEKLTVCFDTCHTHDAGYDIVEDFDGVIEEFDRILGLDRLALFHINDSKNFRGDRKDRHAPLGTGLIGFDAIDYIVHHEAARNKPVILETPWIGKDKNNTYPMYEVEIALLNHQPQERFGISFLEDVERLNHAFNALEIKRKDFIINNWKLLKDKNAKKEDPREPLDRLYDLIQEINLFPDRSGEEIHKRMIAWLSGLHEIL
;
A
#
# COMPACT_ATOMS: atom_id res chain seq x y z
N VAL A 1 -5.39 -11.44 -8.91
CA VAL A 1 -4.36 -12.39 -8.42
C VAL A 1 -3.06 -11.64 -8.32
N HIS A 2 -2.19 -11.98 -7.37
CA HIS A 2 -0.85 -11.41 -7.28
C HIS A 2 0.16 -12.53 -7.53
N ALA A 3 1.12 -12.31 -8.43
CA ALA A 3 2.22 -13.24 -8.64
C ALA A 3 3.08 -13.32 -7.36
N PRO A 4 3.68 -14.47 -7.00
CA PRO A 4 4.51 -14.55 -5.81
C PRO A 4 5.65 -13.53 -5.83
N TYR A 5 5.90 -12.87 -4.70
CA TYR A 5 6.95 -11.84 -4.54
C TYR A 5 8.39 -12.35 -4.80
N ILE A 6 8.58 -13.67 -4.89
CA ILE A 6 9.87 -14.30 -5.21
C ILE A 6 10.18 -14.31 -6.71
N ILE A 7 9.21 -14.02 -7.57
CA ILE A 7 9.40 -13.95 -9.02
C ILE A 7 10.23 -12.71 -9.35
N ASN A 8 11.28 -12.89 -10.14
CA ASN A 8 12.18 -11.80 -10.52
C ASN A 8 12.61 -11.91 -11.98
N LEU A 9 11.91 -11.20 -12.87
CA LEU A 9 12.27 -11.12 -14.29
C LEU A 9 13.50 -10.24 -14.56
N ALA A 10 14.01 -9.49 -13.58
CA ALA A 10 15.27 -8.73 -13.72
C ALA A 10 16.51 -9.53 -13.31
N SER A 11 16.37 -10.80 -12.92
CA SER A 11 17.50 -11.59 -12.43
C SER A 11 18.53 -11.87 -13.52
N ALA A 12 19.81 -11.62 -13.21
CA ALA A 12 20.94 -12.02 -14.05
C ALA A 12 21.26 -13.52 -13.96
N LYS A 13 20.70 -14.23 -12.97
CA LYS A 13 20.86 -15.69 -12.84
C LYS A 13 19.90 -16.38 -13.80
N LYS A 14 20.45 -17.09 -14.79
CA LYS A 14 19.69 -17.79 -15.81
C LYS A 14 18.58 -18.68 -15.21
N ASP A 15 18.92 -19.53 -14.25
CA ASP A 15 17.95 -20.45 -13.64
C ASP A 15 16.81 -19.72 -12.90
N THR A 16 17.10 -18.58 -12.26
CA THR A 16 16.08 -17.75 -11.59
C THR A 16 15.15 -17.10 -12.60
N PHE A 17 15.69 -16.60 -13.70
CA PHE A 17 14.92 -16.02 -14.79
C PHE A 17 14.04 -17.07 -15.50
N GLU A 18 14.61 -18.21 -15.87
CA GLU A 18 13.86 -19.30 -16.52
C GLU A 18 12.75 -19.85 -15.63
N LEU A 19 13.01 -19.96 -14.31
CA LEU A 19 11.98 -20.29 -13.34
C LEU A 19 10.86 -19.24 -13.31
N ALA A 20 11.21 -17.95 -13.29
CA ALA A 20 10.24 -16.86 -13.29
C ALA A 20 9.36 -16.88 -14.55
N VAL A 21 9.96 -17.04 -15.73
CA VAL A 21 9.24 -17.14 -17.01
C VAL A 21 8.29 -18.34 -17.00
N ARG A 22 8.78 -19.54 -16.69
CA ARG A 22 7.95 -20.74 -16.66
C ARG A 22 6.80 -20.60 -15.66
N PHE A 23 7.10 -20.11 -14.45
CA PHE A 23 6.10 -19.93 -13.41
C PHE A 23 4.99 -18.97 -13.87
N LEU A 24 5.35 -17.81 -14.43
CA LEU A 24 4.37 -16.82 -14.87
C LEU A 24 3.50 -17.33 -16.02
N ARG A 25 4.04 -18.12 -16.95
CA ARG A 25 3.25 -18.76 -18.02
C ARG A 25 2.19 -19.70 -17.43
N GLU A 26 2.58 -20.56 -16.50
CA GLU A 26 1.63 -21.45 -15.82
C GLU A 26 0.62 -20.66 -14.97
N GLU A 27 1.03 -19.56 -14.35
CA GLU A 27 0.15 -18.72 -13.54
C GLU A 27 -0.88 -17.98 -14.39
N ILE A 28 -0.51 -17.56 -15.60
CA ILE A 28 -1.45 -17.02 -16.59
C ILE A 28 -2.51 -18.07 -16.94
N GLU A 29 -2.11 -19.30 -17.25
CA GLU A 29 -3.06 -20.38 -17.56
C GLU A 29 -4.04 -20.64 -16.40
N ARG A 30 -3.53 -20.67 -15.16
CA ARG A 30 -4.34 -20.83 -13.95
C ARG A 30 -5.30 -19.65 -13.75
N ALA A 31 -4.79 -18.43 -13.85
CA ALA A 31 -5.56 -17.20 -13.68
C ALA A 31 -6.68 -17.09 -14.74
N GLU A 32 -6.38 -17.42 -15.99
CA GLU A 32 -7.36 -17.47 -17.07
C GLU A 32 -8.44 -18.52 -16.87
N TYR A 33 -8.06 -19.70 -16.36
CA TYR A 33 -9.01 -20.77 -16.07
C TYR A 33 -10.05 -20.34 -15.02
N ILE A 34 -9.67 -19.55 -14.02
CA ILE A 34 -10.57 -19.00 -12.99
C ILE A 34 -11.20 -17.65 -13.37
N GLY A 35 -10.93 -17.13 -14.57
CA GLY A 35 -11.54 -15.90 -15.08
C GLY A 35 -10.95 -14.59 -14.54
N VAL A 36 -9.71 -14.62 -14.03
CA VAL A 36 -9.00 -13.42 -13.58
C VAL A 36 -8.62 -12.54 -14.76
N LYS A 37 -8.89 -11.24 -14.64
CA LYS A 37 -8.57 -10.25 -15.68
C LYS A 37 -7.17 -9.67 -15.56
N ASN A 38 -6.67 -9.47 -14.33
CA ASN A 38 -5.37 -8.87 -14.07
C ASN A 38 -4.60 -9.70 -13.03
N MET A 39 -3.34 -9.98 -13.33
CA MET A 39 -2.36 -10.51 -12.38
C MET A 39 -1.34 -9.43 -12.06
N VAL A 40 -1.27 -9.03 -10.79
CA VAL A 40 -0.26 -8.07 -10.32
C VAL A 40 1.10 -8.73 -10.30
N LEU A 41 2.12 -8.01 -10.77
CA LEU A 41 3.50 -8.44 -10.82
C LEU A 41 4.42 -7.27 -10.43
N HIS A 42 5.21 -7.45 -9.38
CA HIS A 42 6.39 -6.61 -9.17
C HIS A 42 7.32 -6.80 -10.38
N PRO A 43 7.71 -5.75 -11.12
CA PRO A 43 8.46 -5.90 -12.36
C PRO A 43 9.74 -6.72 -12.18
N GLY A 44 10.51 -6.41 -11.13
CA GLY A 44 11.66 -7.19 -10.72
C GLY A 44 12.70 -6.37 -9.97
N SER A 45 13.81 -7.02 -9.64
CA SER A 45 14.98 -6.40 -9.01
C SER A 45 16.26 -6.82 -9.72
N TYR A 46 17.09 -5.86 -10.13
CA TYR A 46 18.33 -6.12 -10.86
C TYR A 46 19.47 -6.65 -9.97
N VAL A 47 19.25 -6.75 -8.65
CA VAL A 47 20.18 -7.26 -7.64
C VAL A 47 21.54 -6.56 -7.67
N ASP A 48 22.50 -7.08 -8.42
CA ASP A 48 23.90 -6.65 -8.52
C ASP A 48 24.22 -5.93 -9.84
N LYS A 49 23.23 -5.79 -10.74
CA LYS A 49 23.36 -5.06 -12.02
C LYS A 49 22.94 -3.59 -11.87
N ASP A 50 22.46 -3.00 -12.95
CA ASP A 50 21.91 -1.64 -13.00
C ASP A 50 20.46 -1.65 -13.49
N ALA A 51 19.82 -0.48 -13.42
CA ALA A 51 18.42 -0.30 -13.80
C ALA A 51 18.18 -0.57 -15.28
N GLU A 52 19.10 -0.17 -16.17
CA GLU A 52 18.99 -0.39 -17.61
C GLU A 52 19.00 -1.90 -17.94
N TYR A 53 19.90 -2.66 -17.32
CA TYR A 53 19.91 -4.11 -17.40
C TYR A 53 18.58 -4.68 -16.91
N GLY A 54 18.11 -4.26 -15.74
CA GLY A 54 16.85 -4.71 -15.15
C GLY A 54 15.66 -4.50 -16.09
N ILE A 55 15.51 -3.30 -16.63
CA ILE A 55 14.44 -2.93 -17.57
C ILE A 55 14.47 -3.82 -18.83
N ASN A 56 15.64 -3.97 -19.44
CA ASN A 56 15.78 -4.81 -20.63
C ASN A 56 15.48 -6.28 -20.32
N ARG A 57 15.93 -6.77 -19.17
CA ARG A 57 15.73 -8.16 -18.75
C ARG A 57 14.26 -8.46 -18.41
N ILE A 58 13.57 -7.53 -17.76
CA ILE A 58 12.13 -7.63 -17.50
C ILE A 58 11.36 -7.68 -18.82
N ALA A 59 11.66 -6.79 -19.75
CA ALA A 59 11.01 -6.78 -21.06
C ALA A 59 11.26 -8.07 -21.86
N GLU A 60 12.47 -8.63 -21.80
CA GLU A 60 12.78 -9.95 -22.37
C GLU A 60 11.89 -11.03 -21.76
N GLY A 61 11.81 -11.08 -20.42
CA GLY A 61 10.98 -12.05 -19.71
C GLY A 61 9.50 -11.92 -20.03
N LEU A 62 8.97 -10.69 -20.10
CA LEU A 62 7.58 -10.44 -20.49
C LEU A 62 7.31 -10.87 -21.94
N ASN A 63 8.26 -10.68 -22.85
CA ASN A 63 8.15 -11.17 -24.23
C ASN A 63 8.18 -12.72 -24.31
N GLU A 64 8.79 -13.41 -23.36
CA GLU A 64 8.73 -14.88 -23.25
C GLU A 64 7.46 -15.38 -22.55
N VAL A 65 6.90 -14.60 -21.64
CA VAL A 65 5.72 -14.96 -20.85
C VAL A 65 4.43 -14.74 -21.64
N LEU A 66 4.27 -13.56 -22.25
CA LEU A 66 3.05 -13.17 -22.95
C LEU A 66 2.91 -13.93 -24.27
N HIS A 67 1.67 -14.23 -24.66
CA HIS A 67 1.39 -14.93 -25.91
C HIS A 67 0.11 -14.44 -26.60
N ASP A 68 0.04 -14.68 -27.92
CA ASP A 68 -1.16 -14.37 -28.71
C ASP A 68 -2.38 -15.14 -28.18
N GLY A 69 -3.54 -14.48 -28.18
CA GLY A 69 -4.79 -15.05 -27.68
C GLY A 69 -4.95 -15.02 -26.15
N GLN A 70 -3.96 -14.51 -25.40
CA GLN A 70 -4.08 -14.28 -23.96
C GLN A 70 -5.24 -13.31 -23.67
N ARG A 71 -6.10 -13.68 -22.73
CA ARG A 71 -7.28 -12.93 -22.30
C ARG A 71 -7.01 -12.03 -21.09
N MET A 72 -6.15 -12.45 -20.18
CA MET A 72 -5.79 -11.66 -19.00
C MET A 72 -4.63 -10.69 -19.28
N ASN A 73 -4.45 -9.70 -18.42
CA ASN A 73 -3.32 -8.76 -18.44
C ASN A 73 -2.36 -9.00 -17.28
N ILE A 74 -1.10 -8.67 -17.47
CA ILE A 74 -0.16 -8.47 -16.36
C ILE A 74 -0.27 -7.00 -15.94
N ALA A 75 -0.56 -6.75 -14.67
CA ALA A 75 -0.53 -5.44 -14.05
C ALA A 75 0.84 -5.24 -13.40
N LEU A 76 1.72 -4.46 -14.05
CA LEU A 76 3.00 -4.09 -13.46
C LEU A 76 2.73 -3.16 -12.27
N GLU A 77 3.27 -3.51 -11.11
CA GLU A 77 3.07 -2.69 -9.91
C GLU A 77 4.10 -1.57 -9.83
N THR A 78 3.66 -0.37 -9.45
CA THR A 78 4.56 0.70 -9.04
C THR A 78 5.36 0.25 -7.81
N MET A 79 6.68 0.36 -7.84
CA MET A 79 7.55 -0.11 -6.76
C MET A 79 8.08 1.03 -5.90
N ALA A 80 8.35 0.77 -4.62
CA ALA A 80 8.97 1.75 -3.71
C ALA A 80 10.41 2.12 -4.11
N GLY A 81 11.08 1.29 -4.93
CA GLY A 81 12.46 1.50 -5.33
C GLY A 81 13.46 1.12 -4.24
N LYS A 82 13.06 0.21 -3.34
CA LYS A 82 13.89 -0.30 -2.26
C LYS A 82 14.99 -1.20 -2.83
N GLY A 83 16.23 -0.92 -2.41
CA GLY A 83 17.39 -1.66 -2.91
C GLY A 83 17.53 -1.49 -4.43
N SER A 84 17.30 -2.56 -5.17
CA SER A 84 17.47 -2.65 -6.62
C SER A 84 16.18 -2.98 -7.38
N GLU A 85 15.03 -2.67 -6.80
CA GLU A 85 13.74 -2.73 -7.49
C GLU A 85 13.73 -1.85 -8.76
N VAL A 86 13.01 -2.34 -9.78
CA VAL A 86 12.69 -1.64 -11.03
C VAL A 86 11.18 -1.40 -11.07
N GLY A 87 10.77 -0.28 -11.65
CA GLY A 87 9.39 0.21 -11.62
C GLY A 87 9.19 1.28 -10.54
N ARG A 88 10.27 1.92 -10.09
CA ARG A 88 10.22 2.96 -9.07
C ARG A 88 9.72 4.31 -9.60
N SER A 89 9.75 4.49 -10.91
CA SER A 89 9.20 5.66 -11.58
C SER A 89 8.32 5.23 -12.75
N PHE A 90 7.42 6.11 -13.16
CA PHE A 90 6.56 5.86 -14.30
C PHE A 90 7.37 5.69 -15.60
N GLU A 91 8.51 6.37 -15.73
CA GLU A 91 9.42 6.22 -16.87
C GLU A 91 10.08 4.84 -16.92
N GLU A 92 10.52 4.27 -15.78
CA GLU A 92 11.05 2.90 -15.76
C GLU A 92 9.99 1.91 -16.27
N MET A 93 8.73 2.07 -15.86
CA MET A 93 7.62 1.24 -16.35
C MET A 93 7.34 1.45 -17.83
N ALA A 94 7.31 2.70 -18.31
CA ALA A 94 7.13 3.01 -19.73
C ALA A 94 8.22 2.36 -20.59
N GLN A 95 9.49 2.45 -20.16
CA GLN A 95 10.61 1.83 -20.85
C GLN A 95 10.51 0.30 -20.93
N ILE A 96 9.97 -0.35 -19.89
CA ILE A 96 9.66 -1.79 -19.95
C ILE A 96 8.57 -2.03 -21.00
N MET A 97 7.46 -1.32 -20.92
CA MET A 97 6.29 -1.51 -21.81
C MET A 97 6.62 -1.26 -23.28
N ASP A 98 7.44 -0.26 -23.60
CA ASP A 98 7.88 0.07 -24.96
C ASP A 98 8.68 -1.06 -25.62
N LYS A 99 9.34 -1.89 -24.81
CA LYS A 99 10.18 -3.02 -25.27
C LYS A 99 9.40 -4.33 -25.37
N VAL A 100 8.15 -4.38 -24.91
CA VAL A 100 7.30 -5.58 -24.95
C VAL A 100 6.44 -5.58 -26.22
N LYS A 101 6.47 -6.68 -26.96
CA LYS A 101 5.75 -6.82 -28.24
C LYS A 101 4.24 -6.79 -28.07
N LEU A 102 3.73 -7.49 -27.05
CA LEU A 102 2.31 -7.56 -26.71
C LEU A 102 1.99 -6.61 -25.56
N ASN A 103 2.41 -5.34 -25.68
CA ASN A 103 2.27 -4.38 -24.58
C ASN A 103 0.80 -4.03 -24.28
N GLU A 104 -0.14 -4.33 -25.16
CA GLU A 104 -1.58 -4.20 -24.89
C GLU A 104 -2.08 -5.19 -23.83
N LYS A 105 -1.26 -6.19 -23.48
CA LYS A 105 -1.47 -7.10 -22.33
C LYS A 105 -0.85 -6.59 -21.04
N LEU A 106 -0.26 -5.40 -21.05
CA LEU A 106 0.31 -4.76 -19.88
C LEU A 106 -0.60 -3.64 -19.39
N THR A 107 -0.89 -3.71 -18.10
CA THR A 107 -1.61 -2.71 -17.31
C THR A 107 -0.75 -2.34 -16.11
N VAL A 108 -1.25 -1.46 -15.25
CA VAL A 108 -0.53 -1.00 -14.04
C VAL A 108 -1.38 -1.20 -12.80
N CYS A 109 -0.74 -1.69 -11.74
CA CYS A 109 -1.24 -1.58 -10.37
C CYS A 109 -0.57 -0.35 -9.73
N PHE A 110 -1.38 0.59 -9.25
CA PHE A 110 -0.88 1.75 -8.51
C PHE A 110 -0.94 1.43 -7.01
N ASP A 111 0.22 1.36 -6.36
CA ASP A 111 0.34 1.21 -4.91
C ASP A 111 0.67 2.55 -4.26
N THR A 112 -0.16 2.97 -3.31
CA THR A 112 0.01 4.28 -2.63
C THR A 112 1.25 4.32 -1.73
N CYS A 113 1.58 3.24 -1.01
CA CYS A 113 2.78 3.21 -0.19
C CYS A 113 4.03 3.27 -1.07
N HIS A 114 4.06 2.53 -2.16
CA HIS A 114 5.18 2.46 -3.08
C HIS A 114 5.41 3.78 -3.80
N THR A 115 4.37 4.38 -4.38
CA THR A 115 4.49 5.66 -5.09
C THR A 115 4.94 6.79 -4.14
N HIS A 116 4.38 6.84 -2.93
CA HIS A 116 4.85 7.74 -1.87
C HIS A 116 6.33 7.49 -1.51
N ASP A 117 6.72 6.24 -1.22
CA ASP A 117 8.09 5.89 -0.86
C ASP A 117 9.09 6.11 -2.01
N ALA A 118 8.63 6.05 -3.26
CA ALA A 118 9.43 6.35 -4.45
C ALA A 118 9.71 7.84 -4.62
N GLY A 119 8.84 8.71 -4.07
CA GLY A 119 9.04 10.16 -4.03
C GLY A 119 7.85 10.99 -4.52
N TYR A 120 6.79 10.36 -5.04
CA TYR A 120 5.61 11.05 -5.59
C TYR A 120 4.76 11.65 -4.47
N ASP A 121 4.28 12.89 -4.69
CA ASP A 121 3.52 13.64 -3.69
C ASP A 121 2.02 13.33 -3.70
N ILE A 122 1.67 12.09 -3.36
CA ILE A 122 0.25 11.68 -3.31
C ILE A 122 -0.49 12.20 -2.07
N VAL A 123 0.20 12.88 -1.15
CA VAL A 123 -0.39 13.41 0.09
C VAL A 123 -1.02 14.77 -0.16
N GLU A 124 -0.28 15.66 -0.81
CA GLU A 124 -0.71 17.05 -1.04
C GLU A 124 -1.07 17.32 -2.51
N ASP A 125 -0.62 16.49 -3.46
CA ASP A 125 -0.78 16.72 -4.91
C ASP A 125 -1.02 15.41 -5.70
N PHE A 126 -2.01 14.62 -5.29
CA PHE A 126 -2.36 13.40 -6.01
C PHE A 126 -2.78 13.67 -7.46
N ASP A 127 -3.45 14.80 -7.72
CA ASP A 127 -3.87 15.21 -9.07
C ASP A 127 -2.65 15.39 -9.99
N GLY A 128 -1.62 16.10 -9.54
CA GLY A 128 -0.38 16.24 -10.29
C GLY A 128 0.32 14.90 -10.55
N VAL A 129 0.31 13.99 -9.56
CA VAL A 129 0.89 12.65 -9.71
C VAL A 129 0.11 11.81 -10.73
N ILE A 130 -1.22 11.83 -10.69
CA ILE A 130 -2.04 11.03 -11.60
C ILE A 130 -2.07 11.62 -13.03
N GLU A 131 -1.92 12.94 -13.18
CA GLU A 131 -1.69 13.59 -14.48
C GLU A 131 -0.33 13.21 -15.08
N GLU A 132 0.71 13.12 -14.25
CA GLU A 132 2.02 12.61 -14.68
C GLU A 132 1.95 11.14 -15.08
N PHE A 133 1.23 10.32 -14.31
CA PHE A 133 0.94 8.94 -14.66
C PHE A 133 0.26 8.84 -16.04
N ASP A 134 -0.80 9.62 -16.27
CA ASP A 134 -1.55 9.60 -17.53
C ASP A 134 -0.67 10.02 -18.71
N ARG A 135 0.14 11.08 -18.54
CA ARG A 135 1.07 11.55 -19.56
C ARG A 135 2.11 10.50 -19.97
N ILE A 136 2.59 9.69 -19.02
CA ILE A 136 3.71 8.75 -19.25
C ILE A 136 3.22 7.35 -19.62
N LEU A 137 2.20 6.84 -18.92
CA LEU A 137 1.71 5.46 -19.07
C LEU A 137 0.32 5.39 -19.71
N GLY A 138 -0.50 6.43 -19.54
CA GLY A 138 -1.90 6.47 -19.94
C GLY A 138 -2.82 5.89 -18.88
N LEU A 139 -3.85 6.65 -18.50
CA LEU A 139 -4.82 6.28 -17.47
C LEU A 139 -5.65 5.05 -17.86
N ASP A 140 -5.79 4.77 -19.15
CA ASP A 140 -6.43 3.55 -19.67
C ASP A 140 -5.70 2.27 -19.23
N ARG A 141 -4.41 2.35 -18.90
CA ARG A 141 -3.62 1.21 -18.39
C ARG A 141 -3.76 0.99 -16.89
N LEU A 142 -4.28 1.95 -16.14
CA LEU A 142 -4.48 1.81 -14.71
C LEU A 142 -5.59 0.78 -14.43
N ALA A 143 -5.22 -0.40 -13.95
CA ALA A 143 -6.13 -1.52 -13.78
C ALA A 143 -6.74 -1.59 -12.38
N LEU A 144 -5.93 -1.31 -11.35
CA LEU A 144 -6.34 -1.39 -9.94
C LEU A 144 -5.42 -0.57 -9.05
N PHE A 145 -5.87 -0.37 -7.82
CA PHE A 145 -5.09 0.25 -6.75
C PHE A 145 -4.81 -0.77 -5.64
N HIS A 146 -3.58 -0.76 -5.16
CA HIS A 146 -3.26 -1.18 -3.80
C HIS A 146 -3.27 0.06 -2.91
N ILE A 147 -4.05 0.00 -1.84
CA ILE A 147 -4.24 1.10 -0.90
C ILE A 147 -3.60 0.72 0.43
N ASN A 148 -2.48 1.39 0.68
CA ASN A 148 -1.60 1.19 1.80
C ASN A 148 -1.14 2.55 2.33
N ASP A 149 -1.19 2.77 3.64
CA ASP A 149 -0.50 3.90 4.26
C ASP A 149 1.00 3.56 4.41
N SER A 150 1.89 4.54 4.61
CA SER A 150 3.34 4.32 4.72
C SER A 150 3.89 4.63 6.10
N LYS A 151 4.73 3.74 6.66
CA LYS A 151 5.49 4.00 7.89
C LYS A 151 6.67 4.96 7.68
N ASN A 152 6.94 5.40 6.45
CA ASN A 152 8.16 6.15 6.09
C ASN A 152 7.82 7.50 5.48
N PHE A 153 8.80 8.42 5.44
CA PHE A 153 8.62 9.70 4.79
C PHE A 153 8.73 9.54 3.27
N ARG A 154 8.10 10.46 2.54
CA ARG A 154 8.12 10.46 1.08
C ARG A 154 9.55 10.36 0.56
N GLY A 155 9.80 9.41 -0.34
CA GLY A 155 11.12 9.17 -0.93
C GLY A 155 12.08 8.30 -0.09
N ASP A 156 11.67 7.73 1.05
CA ASP A 156 12.54 6.89 1.89
C ASP A 156 12.86 5.50 1.29
N ARG A 157 12.10 5.04 0.29
CA ARG A 157 12.28 3.78 -0.44
C ARG A 157 12.38 2.55 0.47
N LYS A 158 11.38 2.35 1.33
CA LYS A 158 11.41 1.30 2.36
C LYS A 158 10.35 0.23 2.21
N ASP A 159 9.21 0.54 1.59
CA ASP A 159 8.11 -0.41 1.38
C ASP A 159 7.71 -1.02 2.74
N ARG A 160 7.07 -0.19 3.57
CA ARG A 160 6.54 -0.62 4.87
C ARG A 160 5.15 -0.04 5.05
N HIS A 161 4.17 -0.88 4.77
CA HIS A 161 2.77 -0.53 4.87
C HIS A 161 2.39 -0.27 6.33
N ALA A 162 1.39 0.59 6.53
CA ALA A 162 0.73 0.84 7.79
C ALA A 162 -0.80 0.74 7.58
N PRO A 163 -1.57 0.43 8.64
CA PRO A 163 -3.02 0.61 8.60
C PRO A 163 -3.40 2.05 8.25
N LEU A 164 -4.57 2.24 7.64
CA LEU A 164 -4.99 3.54 7.13
C LEU A 164 -5.08 4.59 8.26
N GLY A 165 -4.51 5.77 8.02
CA GLY A 165 -4.49 6.87 9.00
C GLY A 165 -3.40 6.76 10.06
N THR A 166 -2.59 5.70 10.02
CA THR A 166 -1.55 5.44 11.03
C THR A 166 -0.13 5.67 10.49
N GLY A 167 -0.01 5.93 9.19
CA GLY A 167 1.23 6.25 8.49
C GLY A 167 1.30 7.72 8.08
N LEU A 168 2.27 8.01 7.22
CA LEU A 168 2.64 9.35 6.78
C LEU A 168 1.93 9.79 5.48
N ILE A 169 1.18 8.89 4.83
CA ILE A 169 0.23 9.30 3.79
C ILE A 169 -1.04 9.84 4.45
N GLY A 170 -1.52 9.13 5.47
CA GLY A 170 -2.67 9.53 6.27
C GLY A 170 -4.01 9.24 5.59
N PHE A 171 -5.07 9.18 6.40
CA PHE A 171 -6.39 8.76 5.94
C PHE A 171 -7.00 9.75 4.95
N ASP A 172 -6.89 11.05 5.20
CA ASP A 172 -7.51 12.09 4.36
C ASP A 172 -7.04 12.00 2.89
N ALA A 173 -5.75 11.78 2.65
CA ALA A 173 -5.20 11.60 1.30
C ALA A 173 -5.63 10.27 0.68
N ILE A 174 -5.67 9.19 1.47
CA ILE A 174 -6.13 7.88 1.00
C ILE A 174 -7.61 7.91 0.62
N ASP A 175 -8.45 8.55 1.44
CA ASP A 175 -9.87 8.74 1.16
C ASP A 175 -10.07 9.53 -0.13
N TYR A 176 -9.28 10.59 -0.34
CA TYR A 176 -9.26 11.33 -1.60
C TYR A 176 -8.93 10.44 -2.79
N ILE A 177 -7.85 9.65 -2.72
CA ILE A 177 -7.40 8.75 -3.79
C ILE A 177 -8.47 7.70 -4.13
N VAL A 178 -9.07 7.07 -3.13
CA VAL A 178 -10.09 6.02 -3.31
C VAL A 178 -11.36 6.55 -3.99
N HIS A 179 -11.72 7.81 -3.72
CA HIS A 179 -12.89 8.46 -4.30
C HIS A 179 -12.59 9.31 -5.55
N HIS A 180 -11.32 9.39 -5.95
CA HIS A 180 -10.90 10.14 -7.13
C HIS A 180 -11.47 9.52 -8.42
N GLU A 181 -11.66 10.33 -9.47
CA GLU A 181 -12.20 9.87 -10.76
C GLU A 181 -11.35 8.74 -11.36
N ALA A 182 -10.02 8.80 -11.19
CA ALA A 182 -9.08 7.76 -11.63
C ALA A 182 -9.32 6.39 -10.98
N ALA A 183 -9.88 6.33 -9.75
CA ALA A 183 -10.20 5.08 -9.05
C ALA A 183 -11.59 4.53 -9.40
N ARG A 184 -12.43 5.32 -10.09
CA ARG A 184 -13.81 4.96 -10.38
C ARG A 184 -13.89 3.66 -11.19
N ASN A 185 -14.74 2.74 -10.72
CA ASN A 185 -14.96 1.41 -11.30
C ASN A 185 -13.70 0.52 -11.34
N LYS A 186 -12.65 0.85 -10.59
CA LYS A 186 -11.46 0.01 -10.45
C LYS A 186 -11.47 -0.72 -9.12
N PRO A 187 -10.91 -1.94 -9.05
CA PRO A 187 -10.68 -2.60 -7.78
C PRO A 187 -9.71 -1.78 -6.91
N VAL A 188 -10.08 -1.64 -5.65
CA VAL A 188 -9.27 -1.07 -4.57
C VAL A 188 -8.98 -2.19 -3.58
N ILE A 189 -7.71 -2.49 -3.34
CA ILE A 189 -7.28 -3.64 -2.53
C ILE A 189 -6.43 -3.13 -1.37
N LEU A 190 -6.78 -3.51 -0.15
CA LEU A 190 -5.97 -3.24 1.04
C LEU A 190 -4.93 -4.34 1.22
N GLU A 191 -3.68 -3.96 1.47
CA GLU A 191 -2.59 -4.86 1.86
C GLU A 191 -1.94 -4.39 3.17
N THR A 192 -2.76 -3.74 4.01
CA THR A 192 -2.35 -3.21 5.30
C THR A 192 -1.94 -4.34 6.24
N PRO A 193 -0.94 -4.11 7.10
CA PRO A 193 -0.42 -5.16 7.96
C PRO A 193 -1.42 -5.52 9.05
N TRP A 194 -1.41 -6.78 9.47
CA TRP A 194 -2.12 -7.18 10.67
C TRP A 194 -1.42 -6.59 11.89
N ILE A 195 -2.20 -6.13 12.87
CA ILE A 195 -1.68 -5.45 14.06
C ILE A 195 -2.12 -6.14 15.35
N GLY A 196 -1.32 -5.99 16.39
CA GLY A 196 -1.55 -6.54 17.72
C GLY A 196 -0.30 -6.39 18.58
N LYS A 197 -0.48 -6.21 19.89
CA LYS A 197 0.63 -6.09 20.86
C LYS A 197 1.46 -7.36 20.95
N ASP A 198 0.82 -8.52 20.85
CA ASP A 198 1.49 -9.82 20.78
C ASP A 198 1.61 -10.26 19.33
N LYS A 199 2.83 -10.59 18.90
CA LYS A 199 3.11 -11.06 17.53
C LYS A 199 2.42 -12.37 17.19
N ASN A 200 2.02 -13.15 18.20
CA ASN A 200 1.25 -14.38 18.00
C ASN A 200 -0.26 -14.14 17.97
N ASN A 201 -0.70 -12.92 18.25
CA ASN A 201 -2.11 -12.55 18.33
C ASN A 201 -2.33 -11.19 17.63
N THR A 202 -2.27 -11.24 16.30
CA THR A 202 -2.50 -10.10 15.42
C THR A 202 -3.81 -10.25 14.68
N TYR A 203 -4.38 -9.12 14.28
CA TYR A 203 -5.70 -9.04 13.67
C TYR A 203 -5.66 -8.21 12.38
N PRO A 204 -6.40 -8.60 11.34
CA PRO A 204 -6.62 -7.75 10.17
C PRO A 204 -7.53 -6.57 10.53
N MET A 205 -7.18 -5.37 10.07
CA MET A 205 -7.99 -4.16 10.27
C MET A 205 -8.88 -3.82 9.07
N TYR A 206 -8.87 -4.66 8.03
CA TYR A 206 -9.60 -4.42 6.78
C TYR A 206 -11.06 -4.05 6.99
N GLU A 207 -11.73 -4.68 7.96
CA GLU A 207 -13.13 -4.40 8.24
C GLU A 207 -13.38 -2.94 8.65
N VAL A 208 -12.57 -2.39 9.55
CA VAL A 208 -12.73 -0.99 9.99
C VAL A 208 -12.22 -0.03 8.92
N GLU A 209 -11.14 -0.38 8.22
CA GLU A 209 -10.58 0.42 7.13
C GLU A 209 -11.58 0.57 5.98
N ILE A 210 -12.23 -0.52 5.56
CA ILE A 210 -13.28 -0.50 4.53
C ILE A 210 -14.51 0.26 5.01
N ALA A 211 -14.95 0.08 6.26
CA ALA A 211 -16.10 0.80 6.79
C ALA A 211 -15.87 2.32 6.86
N LEU A 212 -14.64 2.74 7.16
CA LEU A 212 -14.23 4.13 7.16
C LEU A 212 -14.19 4.70 5.73
N LEU A 213 -13.57 3.99 4.78
CA LEU A 213 -13.53 4.41 3.37
C LEU A 213 -14.92 4.48 2.73
N ASN A 214 -15.85 3.59 3.11
CA ASN A 214 -17.23 3.67 2.63
C ASN A 214 -18.07 4.74 3.36
N HIS A 215 -17.48 5.50 4.29
CA HIS A 215 -18.17 6.46 5.16
C HIS A 215 -19.36 5.84 5.92
N GLN A 216 -19.26 4.56 6.30
CA GLN A 216 -20.31 3.77 6.96
C GLN A 216 -19.90 3.09 8.30
N PRO A 217 -19.08 3.71 9.18
CA PRO A 217 -18.66 3.06 10.43
C PRO A 217 -19.84 2.79 11.39
N GLN A 218 -20.85 3.68 11.43
CA GLN A 218 -22.04 3.46 12.27
C GLN A 218 -22.86 2.25 11.82
N GLU A 219 -23.06 2.10 10.51
CA GLU A 219 -23.80 0.97 9.94
C GLU A 219 -23.07 -0.34 10.25
N ARG A 220 -21.73 -0.34 10.17
CA ARG A 220 -20.93 -1.54 10.40
C ARG A 220 -20.82 -1.92 11.88
N PHE A 221 -20.59 -0.95 12.76
CA PHE A 221 -20.21 -1.19 14.17
C PHE A 221 -21.22 -0.70 15.21
N GLY A 222 -22.27 -0.01 14.78
CA GLY A 222 -23.30 0.54 15.66
C GLY A 222 -22.91 1.87 16.32
N ILE A 223 -23.89 2.51 16.95
CA ILE A 223 -23.72 3.83 17.58
C ILE A 223 -22.68 3.82 18.72
N SER A 224 -22.63 2.73 19.50
CA SER A 224 -21.69 2.61 20.62
C SER A 224 -20.22 2.66 20.17
N PHE A 225 -19.93 2.30 18.92
CA PHE A 225 -18.58 2.45 18.38
C PHE A 225 -18.22 3.92 18.17
N LEU A 226 -19.17 4.73 17.67
CA LEU A 226 -18.98 6.17 17.50
C LEU A 226 -18.82 6.87 18.85
N GLU A 227 -19.66 6.53 19.83
CA GLU A 227 -19.55 7.04 21.20
C GLU A 227 -18.17 6.72 21.80
N ASP A 228 -17.63 5.51 21.55
CA ASP A 228 -16.28 5.16 21.99
C ASP A 228 -15.20 6.00 21.25
N VAL A 229 -15.38 6.31 19.97
CA VAL A 229 -14.46 7.21 19.22
C VAL A 229 -14.52 8.65 19.76
N GLU A 230 -15.69 9.16 20.14
CA GLU A 230 -15.82 10.45 20.80
C GLU A 230 -15.16 10.46 22.19
N ARG A 231 -15.29 9.36 22.95
CA ARG A 231 -14.59 9.20 24.24
C ARG A 231 -13.07 9.22 24.09
N LEU A 232 -12.54 8.60 23.03
CA LEU A 232 -11.11 8.72 22.68
C LEU A 232 -10.75 10.17 22.39
N ASN A 233 -11.54 10.86 21.56
CA ASN A 233 -11.29 12.25 21.23
C ASN A 233 -11.27 13.16 22.48
N HIS A 234 -12.24 12.98 23.39
CA HIS A 234 -12.25 13.73 24.65
C HIS A 234 -11.01 13.47 25.51
N ALA A 235 -10.62 12.20 25.67
CA ALA A 235 -9.44 11.83 26.44
C ALA A 235 -8.15 12.37 25.83
N PHE A 236 -7.99 12.27 24.51
CA PHE A 236 -6.81 12.75 23.79
C PHE A 236 -6.73 14.28 23.73
N ASN A 237 -7.85 14.99 23.61
CA ASN A 237 -7.87 16.45 23.72
C ASN A 237 -7.44 16.94 25.12
N ALA A 238 -7.84 16.25 26.19
CA ALA A 238 -7.39 16.56 27.54
C ALA A 238 -5.86 16.35 27.73
N LEU A 239 -5.25 15.53 26.87
CA LEU A 239 -3.80 15.29 26.80
C LEU A 239 -3.10 16.12 25.71
N GLU A 240 -3.82 17.04 25.06
CA GLU A 240 -3.34 17.87 23.94
C GLU A 240 -2.81 17.06 22.74
N ILE A 241 -3.31 15.83 22.56
CA ILE A 241 -2.91 14.95 21.46
C ILE A 241 -3.79 15.21 20.23
N LYS A 242 -3.17 15.69 19.16
CA LYS A 242 -3.80 15.85 17.84
C LYS A 242 -3.37 14.71 16.92
N ARG A 243 -4.33 14.07 16.22
CA ARG A 243 -4.08 12.85 15.42
C ARG A 243 -2.90 12.97 14.43
N LYS A 244 -2.88 14.01 13.59
CA LYS A 244 -1.86 14.19 12.54
C LYS A 244 -0.48 14.47 13.16
N ASP A 245 -0.42 15.41 14.09
CA ASP A 245 0.82 15.75 14.79
C ASP A 245 1.38 14.56 15.56
N PHE A 246 0.51 13.78 16.20
CA PHE A 246 0.91 12.58 16.92
C PHE A 246 1.56 11.55 16.00
N ILE A 247 0.94 11.23 14.86
CA ILE A 247 1.49 10.27 13.90
C ILE A 247 2.83 10.77 13.34
N ILE A 248 2.86 12.01 12.84
CA ILE A 248 4.06 12.59 12.23
C ILE A 248 5.21 12.63 13.24
N ASN A 249 4.97 13.11 14.47
CA ASN A 249 6.01 13.26 15.48
C ASN A 249 6.54 11.89 15.94
N ASN A 250 5.68 10.89 16.11
CA ASN A 250 6.14 9.55 16.50
C ASN A 250 6.94 8.85 15.39
N TRP A 251 6.54 8.99 14.12
CA TRP A 251 7.38 8.49 13.02
C TRP A 251 8.71 9.25 12.89
N LYS A 252 8.73 10.57 13.12
CA LYS A 252 9.96 11.37 13.19
C LYS A 252 10.90 10.86 14.29
N LEU A 253 10.37 10.61 15.49
CA LEU A 253 11.16 10.07 16.62
C LEU A 253 11.80 8.72 16.26
N LEU A 254 11.09 7.86 15.55
CA LEU A 254 11.60 6.55 15.12
C LEU A 254 12.68 6.63 14.02
N LYS A 255 12.90 7.80 13.41
CA LYS A 255 14.07 8.02 12.52
C LYS A 255 15.34 8.34 13.30
N ASP A 256 15.22 8.91 14.49
CA ASP A 256 16.37 9.12 15.38
C ASP A 256 16.76 7.79 16.04
N LYS A 257 18.03 7.39 15.88
CA LYS A 257 18.53 6.11 16.37
C LYS A 257 18.54 6.02 17.90
N ASN A 258 18.79 7.13 18.59
CA ASN A 258 18.83 7.17 20.04
C ASN A 258 17.41 7.12 20.59
N ALA A 259 16.50 7.96 20.08
CA ALA A 259 15.10 7.96 20.48
C ALA A 259 14.43 6.60 20.22
N LYS A 260 14.70 5.98 19.06
CA LYS A 260 14.21 4.62 18.75
C LYS A 260 14.77 3.56 19.69
N LYS A 261 16.01 3.71 20.15
CA LYS A 261 16.62 2.78 21.12
C LYS A 261 15.98 2.91 22.50
N GLU A 262 15.62 4.14 22.89
CA GLU A 262 14.93 4.42 24.16
C GLU A 262 13.49 3.92 24.15
N ASP A 263 12.74 4.19 23.08
CA ASP A 263 11.37 3.71 22.91
C ASP A 263 11.09 3.32 21.45
N PRO A 264 11.14 2.01 21.12
CA PRO A 264 10.96 1.52 19.75
C PRO A 264 9.49 1.39 19.34
N ARG A 265 8.53 1.69 20.22
CA ARG A 265 7.10 1.51 19.95
C ARG A 265 6.65 2.37 18.78
N GLU A 266 5.88 1.79 17.87
CA GLU A 266 5.21 2.49 16.78
C GLU A 266 4.03 3.35 17.29
N PRO A 267 3.50 4.30 16.50
CA PRO A 267 2.46 5.21 16.99
C PRO A 267 1.22 4.51 17.54
N LEU A 268 0.76 3.43 16.88
CA LEU A 268 -0.36 2.63 17.39
C LEU A 268 -0.02 1.97 18.73
N ASP A 269 1.16 1.38 18.88
CA ASP A 269 1.56 0.76 20.15
C ASP A 269 1.58 1.76 21.30
N ARG A 270 2.01 3.00 21.03
CA ARG A 270 2.07 4.09 22.01
C ARG A 270 0.66 4.55 22.42
N LEU A 271 -0.24 4.74 21.46
CA LEU A 271 -1.64 5.08 21.76
C LEU A 271 -2.35 3.97 22.53
N TYR A 272 -2.09 2.71 22.18
CA TYR A 272 -2.66 1.58 22.88
C TYR A 272 -2.23 1.58 24.35
N ASP A 273 -0.94 1.73 24.63
CA ASP A 273 -0.43 1.79 26.01
C ASP A 273 -1.03 2.97 26.76
N LEU A 274 -1.13 4.14 26.13
CA LEU A 274 -1.77 5.32 26.74
C LEU A 274 -3.23 5.05 27.11
N ILE A 275 -4.02 4.41 26.24
CA ILE A 275 -5.42 4.02 26.53
C ILE A 275 -5.49 3.10 27.75
N GLN A 276 -4.56 2.15 27.86
CA GLN A 276 -4.49 1.25 29.02
C GLN A 276 -4.09 2.01 30.30
N GLU A 277 -3.12 2.92 30.22
CA GLU A 277 -2.65 3.73 31.36
C GLU A 277 -3.76 4.60 31.95
N ILE A 278 -4.61 5.20 31.12
CA ILE A 278 -5.76 5.99 31.57
C ILE A 278 -7.01 5.12 31.86
N ASN A 279 -6.88 3.79 31.79
CA ASN A 279 -7.94 2.81 31.99
C ASN A 279 -9.20 3.07 31.14
N LEU A 280 -9.00 3.48 29.89
CA LEU A 280 -10.08 3.69 28.94
C LEU A 280 -10.40 2.35 28.23
N PHE A 281 -11.68 1.96 28.26
CA PHE A 281 -12.19 0.70 27.71
C PHE A 281 -11.65 -0.60 28.37
N PRO A 282 -11.75 -0.74 29.71
CA PRO A 282 -11.27 -1.94 30.41
C PRO A 282 -11.97 -3.24 29.97
N ASP A 283 -13.19 -3.13 29.43
CA ASP A 283 -14.01 -4.27 29.02
C ASP A 283 -13.92 -4.59 27.52
N ARG A 284 -13.02 -3.92 26.78
CA ARG A 284 -12.84 -4.16 25.32
C ARG A 284 -11.62 -5.03 25.06
N SER A 285 -11.73 -5.88 24.05
CA SER A 285 -10.58 -6.65 23.56
C SER A 285 -9.54 -5.75 22.89
N GLY A 286 -8.32 -6.27 22.73
CA GLY A 286 -7.26 -5.56 22.02
C GLY A 286 -7.65 -5.18 20.59
N GLU A 287 -8.28 -6.10 19.84
CA GLU A 287 -8.78 -5.83 18.49
C GLU A 287 -9.79 -4.67 18.47
N GLU A 288 -10.75 -4.68 19.39
CA GLU A 288 -11.76 -3.64 19.51
C GLU A 288 -11.18 -2.25 19.80
N ILE A 289 -10.14 -2.18 20.63
CA ILE A 289 -9.42 -0.94 20.92
C ILE A 289 -8.70 -0.44 19.67
N HIS A 290 -7.99 -1.32 18.94
CA HIS A 290 -7.29 -0.94 17.71
C HIS A 290 -8.24 -0.39 16.63
N LYS A 291 -9.43 -1.00 16.45
CA LYS A 291 -10.44 -0.50 15.50
C LYS A 291 -10.86 0.95 15.84
N ARG A 292 -11.09 1.24 17.12
CA ARG A 292 -11.45 2.60 17.58
C ARG A 292 -10.31 3.60 17.41
N MET A 293 -9.07 3.17 17.64
CA MET A 293 -7.88 3.99 17.42
C MET A 293 -7.71 4.35 15.95
N ILE A 294 -7.84 3.37 15.04
CA ILE A 294 -7.80 3.60 13.59
C ILE A 294 -8.90 4.57 13.17
N ALA A 295 -10.12 4.40 13.66
CA ALA A 295 -11.22 5.32 13.39
C ALA A 295 -10.95 6.74 13.89
N TRP A 296 -10.40 6.89 15.10
CA TRP A 296 -10.01 8.20 15.62
C TRP A 296 -8.89 8.85 14.79
N LEU A 297 -7.85 8.09 14.44
CA LEU A 297 -6.73 8.53 13.60
C LEU A 297 -7.16 8.89 12.18
N SER A 298 -8.24 8.26 11.70
CA SER A 298 -8.86 8.55 10.41
C SER A 298 -9.73 9.82 10.43
N GLY A 299 -9.84 10.50 11.58
CA GLY A 299 -10.61 11.73 11.69
C GLY A 299 -12.12 11.53 11.86
N LEU A 300 -12.59 10.31 12.14
CA LEU A 300 -14.03 10.05 12.27
C LEU A 300 -14.71 10.97 13.31
N HIS A 301 -14.02 11.29 14.39
CA HIS A 301 -14.51 12.21 15.43
C HIS A 301 -14.72 13.67 14.97
N GLU A 302 -14.20 14.06 13.81
CA GLU A 302 -14.32 15.42 13.26
C GLU A 302 -15.65 15.61 12.50
N ILE A 303 -16.35 14.50 12.21
CA ILE A 303 -17.61 14.46 11.46
C ILE A 303 -18.79 13.87 12.26
N LEU A 304 -18.57 13.56 13.54
CA LEU A 304 -19.61 13.20 14.52
C LEU A 304 -20.16 14.47 15.20
#